data_AF-A0A7J4UN36-F1
#
_entry.id   AF-A0A7J4UN36-F1
#
_cell.length_a   1.000
_cell.length_b   1.000
_cell.length_c   1.000
_cell.angle_alpha   90.00
_cell.angle_beta   90.00
_cell.angle_gamma   90.00
#
_symmetry.space_group_name_H-M   'P 1'
#
loop_
_entity.id
_entity.type
_entity.pdbx_description
1 polymer ?
#
loop_
_entity_poly.entity_id
_entity_poly.type
_entity_poly.pdbx_seq_one_letter_code
_entity_poly.pdbx_strand_id
1 'polypeptide(L)'
;MSLKRVFWRSNPERGGQRPPAHMKKIKRAYRRPDLYSDYDVSLSNKGISSTEISSTGTQTYTVPRGVDTLTITMYGAGGGGGAALGGRNGTDNGIGAGSGAKCVFVLNDITKGTILSFDVGAGGAKSTGSNDGSDGGDTTLTYNGTTYTAGGGIAGVDAAQTCYGCGVGGTATNGDTNTSGNDKSAENGGASLGDSAGAGGDGSTDHSSQNNTDGGDGKVIIS
;
A
#
# COMPACT_ATOMS: atom_id res chain seq x y z
N MET A 1 7.44 27.94 -45.60
CA MET A 1 8.84 27.87 -45.14
C MET A 1 9.57 26.84 -45.98
N SER A 2 10.65 27.24 -46.66
CA SER A 2 11.33 26.46 -47.70
C SER A 2 12.52 25.69 -47.14
N LEU A 3 12.48 24.36 -47.20
CA LEU A 3 13.54 23.45 -46.75
C LEU A 3 14.63 23.31 -47.82
N LYS A 4 15.76 24.01 -47.63
CA LYS A 4 16.98 23.83 -48.42
C LYS A 4 17.62 22.48 -48.07
N ARG A 5 17.62 21.52 -49.00
CA ARG A 5 18.42 20.29 -48.91
C ARG A 5 19.88 20.60 -49.23
N VAL A 6 20.76 20.36 -48.25
CA VAL A 6 22.22 20.42 -48.42
C VAL A 6 22.70 19.05 -48.90
N PHE A 7 23.18 19.00 -50.14
CA PHE A 7 23.75 17.81 -50.77
C PHE A 7 25.24 17.72 -50.39
N TRP A 8 25.59 16.79 -49.51
CA TRP A 8 26.99 16.47 -49.20
C TRP A 8 27.61 15.66 -50.34
N ARG A 9 28.67 16.19 -50.96
CA ARG A 9 29.50 15.45 -51.94
C ARG A 9 30.53 14.63 -51.18
N SER A 10 30.48 13.31 -51.32
CA SER A 10 31.50 12.38 -50.84
C SER A 10 32.78 12.51 -51.68
N ASN A 11 33.91 12.80 -51.05
CA ASN A 11 35.22 12.71 -51.67
C ASN A 11 35.58 11.23 -51.86
N PRO A 12 35.97 10.78 -53.07
CA PRO A 12 36.52 9.44 -53.25
C PRO A 12 37.94 9.42 -52.67
N GLU A 13 38.06 8.89 -51.44
CA GLU A 13 39.36 8.67 -50.82
C GLU A 13 40.18 7.72 -51.69
N ARG A 14 41.32 8.24 -52.17
CA ARG A 14 42.32 7.47 -52.91
C ARG A 14 42.84 6.37 -51.99
N GLY A 15 42.47 5.13 -52.31
CA GLY A 15 42.94 3.91 -51.66
C GLY A 15 44.45 3.73 -51.83
N GLY A 16 45.24 4.43 -51.03
CA GLY A 16 46.62 4.07 -50.78
C GLY A 16 46.62 2.79 -49.96
N GLN A 17 46.83 1.64 -50.60
CA GLN A 17 47.08 0.38 -49.91
C GLN A 17 48.31 0.56 -49.02
N ARG A 18 48.07 0.75 -47.72
CA ARG A 18 49.13 0.73 -46.72
C ARG A 18 49.78 -0.65 -46.76
N PRO A 19 51.11 -0.75 -46.84
CA PRO A 19 51.79 -2.04 -46.77
C PRO A 19 51.36 -2.74 -45.47
N PRO A 20 51.13 -4.06 -45.51
CA PRO A 20 50.64 -4.80 -44.36
C PRO A 20 51.62 -4.58 -43.20
N ALA A 21 51.12 -3.96 -42.13
CA ALA A 21 51.90 -3.75 -40.93
C ALA A 21 52.43 -5.11 -40.46
N HIS A 22 53.75 -5.25 -40.43
CA HIS A 22 54.41 -6.45 -39.93
C HIS A 22 53.91 -6.68 -38.50
N MET A 23 52.97 -7.62 -38.34
CA MET A 23 52.42 -7.98 -37.03
C MET A 23 53.57 -8.50 -36.18
N LYS A 24 54.09 -7.65 -35.30
CA LYS A 24 54.93 -8.10 -34.18
C LYS A 24 54.13 -9.19 -33.49
N LYS A 25 54.73 -10.38 -33.31
CA LYS A 25 54.12 -11.49 -32.56
C LYS A 25 53.67 -10.95 -31.22
N ILE A 26 52.37 -10.67 -31.09
CA ILE A 26 51.73 -10.34 -29.82
C ILE A 26 51.87 -11.62 -29.02
N LYS A 27 52.78 -11.62 -28.04
CA LYS A 27 52.76 -12.62 -26.98
C LYS A 27 51.34 -12.57 -26.45
N ARG A 28 50.59 -13.67 -26.57
CA ARG A 28 49.25 -13.80 -26.01
C ARG A 28 49.38 -13.63 -24.50
N ALA A 29 49.34 -12.38 -24.03
CA ALA A 29 49.00 -12.10 -22.65
C ALA A 29 47.62 -12.70 -22.51
N TYR A 30 47.51 -13.76 -21.71
CA TYR A 30 46.23 -14.32 -21.32
C TYR A 30 45.36 -13.15 -20.91
N ARG A 31 44.36 -12.81 -21.74
CA ARG A 31 43.34 -11.85 -21.34
C ARG A 31 42.71 -12.48 -20.12
N ARG A 32 43.01 -11.94 -18.94
CA ARG A 32 42.29 -12.31 -17.74
C ARG A 32 40.82 -12.03 -18.08
N PRO A 33 39.90 -12.98 -17.91
CA PRO A 33 38.49 -12.70 -18.10
C PRO A 33 38.16 -11.47 -17.25
N ASP A 34 37.40 -10.54 -17.82
CA ASP A 34 36.90 -9.37 -17.10
C ASP A 34 36.06 -9.89 -15.95
N LEU A 35 36.71 -10.11 -14.80
CA LEU A 35 36.10 -10.57 -13.58
C LEU A 35 35.29 -9.37 -13.08
N TYR A 36 34.01 -9.36 -13.40
CA TYR A 36 32.99 -8.54 -12.74
C TYR A 36 32.81 -8.94 -11.26
N SER A 37 33.86 -9.47 -10.60
CA SER A 37 33.84 -9.90 -9.19
C SER A 37 33.78 -8.73 -8.21
N ASP A 38 34.07 -7.52 -8.67
CA ASP A 38 34.14 -6.33 -7.83
C ASP A 38 32.83 -5.54 -7.83
N TYR A 39 31.83 -5.99 -8.61
CA TYR A 39 30.47 -5.49 -8.44
C TYR A 39 29.85 -6.19 -7.24
N ASP A 40 29.85 -5.47 -6.12
CA ASP A 40 29.16 -5.86 -4.91
C ASP A 40 27.64 -5.88 -5.16
N VAL A 41 27.15 -6.98 -5.71
CA VAL A 41 25.72 -7.27 -5.85
C VAL A 41 25.02 -7.39 -4.49
N SER A 42 25.75 -7.41 -3.36
CA SER A 42 25.12 -7.35 -2.03
C SER A 42 24.47 -5.99 -1.74
N LEU A 43 24.80 -4.94 -2.50
CA LEU A 43 24.13 -3.64 -2.43
C LEU A 43 22.69 -3.67 -2.99
N SER A 44 22.30 -4.66 -3.80
CA SER A 44 20.90 -4.72 -4.27
C SER A 44 19.90 -4.98 -3.14
N ASN A 45 20.35 -5.59 -2.03
CA ASN A 45 19.51 -5.89 -0.87
C ASN A 45 19.93 -5.15 0.41
N LYS A 46 21.13 -4.55 0.45
CA LYS A 46 21.63 -3.76 1.58
C LYS A 46 21.10 -2.33 1.50
N GLY A 47 19.80 -2.14 1.75
CA GLY A 47 19.20 -0.80 1.73
C GLY A 47 17.70 -0.71 1.53
N ILE A 48 16.99 -1.83 1.32
CA ILE A 48 15.52 -1.83 1.30
C ILE A 48 15.05 -1.74 2.76
N SER A 49 15.08 -0.52 3.31
CA SER A 49 14.50 -0.23 4.62
C SER A 49 13.03 0.11 4.43
N SER A 50 12.14 -0.74 4.92
CA SER A 50 10.72 -0.38 4.98
C SER A 50 10.49 0.66 6.08
N THR A 51 9.75 1.72 5.77
CA THR A 51 9.23 2.66 6.77
C THR A 51 7.75 2.35 7.00
N GLU A 52 7.36 2.14 8.25
CA GLU A 52 5.96 1.98 8.66
C GLU A 52 5.45 3.26 9.33
N ILE A 53 4.29 3.73 8.89
CA ILE A 53 3.56 4.87 9.45
C ILE A 53 2.20 4.34 9.91
N SER A 54 2.01 4.27 11.23
CA SER A 54 0.78 3.76 11.86
C SER A 54 0.01 4.82 12.65
N SER A 55 0.55 6.02 12.81
CA SER A 55 -0.17 7.13 13.45
C SER A 55 -1.24 7.68 12.51
N THR A 56 -2.45 7.87 13.04
CA THR A 56 -3.60 8.37 12.28
C THR A 56 -3.50 9.85 11.91
N GLY A 57 -4.34 10.29 10.96
CA GLY A 57 -4.38 11.65 10.43
C GLY A 57 -3.30 11.95 9.41
N THR A 58 -3.03 13.24 9.19
CA THR A 58 -2.05 13.67 8.18
C THR A 58 -0.62 13.35 8.59
N GLN A 59 0.04 12.49 7.83
CA GLN A 59 1.44 12.09 8.01
C GLN A 59 2.25 12.45 6.76
N THR A 60 3.56 12.64 6.92
CA THR A 60 4.44 12.96 5.79
C THR A 60 5.65 12.05 5.73
N TYR A 61 6.11 11.79 4.50
CA TYR A 61 7.34 11.06 4.22
C TYR A 61 8.17 11.84 3.20
N THR A 62 9.44 12.11 3.52
CA THR A 62 10.36 12.78 2.59
C THR A 62 11.22 11.73 1.89
N VAL A 63 11.14 11.68 0.56
CA VAL A 63 11.86 10.71 -0.27
C VAL A 63 13.38 10.87 -0.09
N PRO A 64 14.10 9.84 0.40
CA PRO A 64 15.54 9.90 0.58
C PRO A 64 16.29 10.15 -0.72
N ARG A 65 17.54 10.62 -0.61
CA ARG A 65 18.40 10.79 -1.79
C ARG A 65 18.81 9.41 -2.33
N GLY A 66 18.76 9.25 -3.65
CA GLY A 66 19.15 8.00 -4.31
C GLY A 66 18.01 6.99 -4.48
N VAL A 67 16.79 7.35 -4.07
CA VAL A 67 15.57 6.59 -4.32
C VAL A 67 14.82 7.23 -5.48
N ASP A 68 14.48 6.44 -6.50
CA ASP A 68 13.70 6.84 -7.68
C ASP A 68 12.41 6.01 -7.85
N THR A 69 12.25 4.96 -7.04
CA THR A 69 11.11 4.05 -7.06
C THR A 69 10.68 3.77 -5.62
N LEU A 70 9.38 3.81 -5.35
CA LEU A 70 8.80 3.42 -4.06
C LEU A 70 7.66 2.44 -4.29
N THR A 71 7.65 1.34 -3.53
CA THR A 71 6.47 0.51 -3.38
C THR A 71 5.75 0.94 -2.10
N ILE A 72 4.50 1.36 -2.25
CA ILE A 72 3.67 1.83 -1.13
C ILE A 72 2.54 0.85 -0.94
N THR A 73 2.39 0.34 0.28
CA THR A 73 1.26 -0.45 0.71
C THR A 73 0.47 0.34 1.74
N MET A 74 -0.80 0.61 1.47
CA MET A 74 -1.73 1.28 2.38
C MET A 74 -2.79 0.30 2.84
N TYR A 75 -3.17 0.41 4.11
CA TYR A 75 -4.30 -0.28 4.72
C TYR A 75 -5.29 0.76 5.24
N GLY A 76 -6.56 0.63 4.87
CA GLY A 76 -7.64 1.39 5.48
C GLY A 76 -7.88 0.94 6.92
N ALA A 77 -8.57 1.74 7.72
CA ALA A 77 -8.92 1.36 9.08
C ALA A 77 -10.13 0.42 9.13
N GLY A 78 -10.28 -0.36 10.19
CA GLY A 78 -11.47 -1.19 10.42
C GLY A 78 -12.59 -0.39 11.08
N GLY A 79 -13.84 -0.82 10.87
CA GLY A 79 -14.98 -0.27 11.63
C GLY A 79 -15.00 -0.76 13.09
N GLY A 80 -15.73 -0.08 13.95
CA GLY A 80 -15.94 -0.47 15.35
C GLY A 80 -17.13 -1.42 15.51
N GLY A 81 -17.04 -2.34 16.47
CA GLY A 81 -18.07 -3.36 16.69
C GLY A 81 -19.38 -2.83 17.28
N GLY A 82 -20.50 -3.41 16.84
CA GLY A 82 -21.83 -3.13 17.35
C GLY A 82 -22.10 -3.76 18.72
N ALA A 83 -23.03 -3.19 19.47
CA ALA A 83 -23.39 -3.69 20.80
C ALA A 83 -24.54 -4.72 20.77
N ALA A 84 -24.50 -5.66 21.70
CA ALA A 84 -25.63 -6.55 21.96
C ALA A 84 -26.77 -5.80 22.67
N LEU A 85 -28.01 -6.21 22.42
CA LEU A 85 -29.20 -5.73 23.12
C LEU A 85 -29.75 -6.81 24.07
N GLY A 86 -30.11 -6.35 25.27
CA GLY A 86 -30.58 -7.19 26.36
C GLY A 86 -29.46 -7.52 27.34
N GLY A 87 -29.77 -7.44 28.65
CA GLY A 87 -28.82 -7.78 29.72
C GLY A 87 -28.45 -9.27 29.71
N ARG A 88 -28.00 -9.80 30.86
CA ARG A 88 -27.45 -11.17 31.04
C ARG A 88 -28.22 -12.37 30.45
N ASN A 89 -29.42 -12.17 29.89
CA ASN A 89 -30.28 -13.16 29.23
C ASN A 89 -30.84 -12.72 27.85
N GLY A 90 -30.30 -11.66 27.22
CA GLY A 90 -30.71 -11.19 25.90
C GLY A 90 -30.21 -12.10 24.78
N THR A 91 -31.05 -12.38 23.78
CA THR A 91 -30.73 -13.25 22.63
C THR A 91 -30.05 -12.54 21.47
N ASP A 92 -29.93 -11.21 21.53
CA ASP A 92 -29.65 -10.39 20.37
C ASP A 92 -28.18 -9.95 20.41
N ASN A 93 -27.34 -10.61 19.61
CA ASN A 93 -25.90 -10.37 19.53
C ASN A 93 -25.58 -9.14 18.68
N GLY A 94 -24.57 -8.36 19.10
CA GLY A 94 -24.06 -7.24 18.30
C GLY A 94 -23.31 -7.75 17.07
N ILE A 95 -23.45 -7.06 15.94
CA ILE A 95 -22.79 -7.46 14.69
C ILE A 95 -21.35 -6.92 14.67
N GLY A 96 -20.41 -7.73 14.17
CA GLY A 96 -19.02 -7.32 13.99
C GLY A 96 -18.85 -6.35 12.81
N ALA A 97 -17.75 -5.59 12.82
CA ALA A 97 -17.46 -4.60 11.80
C ALA A 97 -16.58 -5.15 10.66
N GLY A 98 -16.58 -4.43 9.54
CA GLY A 98 -15.78 -4.75 8.35
C GLY A 98 -14.33 -4.34 8.54
N SER A 99 -13.41 -5.05 7.87
CA SER A 99 -12.00 -4.66 7.86
C SER A 99 -11.73 -3.56 6.83
N GLY A 100 -10.64 -2.81 7.00
CA GLY A 100 -10.11 -1.93 5.97
C GLY A 100 -9.60 -2.69 4.74
N ALA A 101 -9.51 -1.98 3.62
CA ALA A 101 -8.97 -2.48 2.36
C ALA A 101 -7.44 -2.40 2.33
N LYS A 102 -6.82 -3.08 1.36
CA LYS A 102 -5.39 -2.97 1.05
C LYS A 102 -5.18 -2.44 -0.36
N CYS A 103 -4.40 -1.37 -0.48
CA CYS A 103 -4.01 -0.76 -1.75
C CYS A 103 -2.48 -0.80 -1.86
N VAL A 104 -1.95 -1.41 -2.93
CA VAL A 104 -0.52 -1.45 -3.23
C VAL A 104 -0.28 -0.79 -4.57
N PHE A 105 0.70 0.11 -4.64
CA PHE A 105 1.11 0.76 -5.88
C PHE A 105 2.59 1.13 -5.88
N VAL A 106 3.15 1.23 -7.08
CA VAL A 106 4.54 1.64 -7.30
C VAL A 106 4.59 3.03 -7.90
N LEU A 107 5.29 3.94 -7.21
CA LEU A 107 5.63 5.25 -7.76
C LEU A 107 7.00 5.15 -8.43
N ASN A 108 7.01 5.24 -9.75
CA ASN A 108 8.23 5.32 -10.55
C ASN A 108 8.63 6.79 -10.77
N ASP A 109 9.91 7.01 -11.07
CA ASP A 109 10.49 8.32 -11.39
C ASP A 109 10.26 9.38 -10.29
N ILE A 110 10.25 8.96 -9.02
CA ILE A 110 10.06 9.90 -7.91
C ILE A 110 11.31 10.76 -7.70
N THR A 111 11.11 12.06 -7.54
CA THR A 111 12.21 12.99 -7.33
C THR A 111 12.66 12.96 -5.86
N LYS A 112 13.97 12.92 -5.62
CA LYS A 112 14.54 13.03 -4.27
C LYS A 112 14.05 14.29 -3.56
N GLY A 113 13.74 14.16 -2.27
CA GLY A 113 13.22 15.27 -1.46
C GLY A 113 11.76 15.63 -1.72
N THR A 114 11.06 14.94 -2.63
CA THR A 114 9.60 15.01 -2.70
C THR A 114 9.01 14.65 -1.33
N ILE A 115 8.02 15.42 -0.89
CA ILE A 115 7.27 15.16 0.34
C ILE A 115 5.95 14.52 -0.06
N LEU A 116 5.75 13.27 0.34
CA LEU A 116 4.47 12.58 0.22
C LEU A 116 3.65 12.88 1.47
N SER A 117 2.38 13.24 1.27
CA SER A 117 1.42 13.50 2.36
C SER A 117 0.35 12.43 2.33
N PHE A 118 0.27 11.65 3.40
CA PHE A 118 -0.73 10.61 3.59
C PHE A 118 -1.77 11.11 4.57
N ASP A 119 -3.01 10.68 4.41
CA ASP A 119 -4.02 10.76 5.48
C ASP A 119 -4.30 9.33 5.93
N VAL A 120 -3.87 8.96 7.14
CA VAL A 120 -4.00 7.61 7.68
C VAL A 120 -5.31 7.50 8.43
N GLY A 121 -6.17 6.59 7.99
CA GLY A 121 -7.50 6.40 8.57
C GLY A 121 -7.43 5.92 10.03
N ALA A 122 -8.32 6.47 10.87
CA ALA A 122 -8.49 6.03 12.24
C ALA A 122 -9.49 4.87 12.34
N GLY A 123 -9.25 3.95 13.27
CA GLY A 123 -10.17 2.89 13.61
C GLY A 123 -11.52 3.42 14.06
N GLY A 124 -12.58 2.72 13.65
CA GLY A 124 -13.93 3.02 14.11
C GLY A 124 -14.08 2.75 15.60
N ALA A 125 -14.61 3.72 16.35
CA ALA A 125 -14.93 3.52 17.76
C ALA A 125 -16.02 2.46 17.92
N LYS A 126 -15.87 1.59 18.92
CA LYS A 126 -16.90 0.63 19.29
C LYS A 126 -18.15 1.34 19.82
N SER A 127 -19.27 0.62 19.74
CA SER A 127 -20.49 1.09 20.38
C SER A 127 -20.36 1.23 21.90
N THR A 128 -21.00 2.25 22.46
CA THR A 128 -21.26 2.34 23.91
C THR A 128 -22.77 2.29 24.13
N GLY A 129 -23.23 1.32 24.92
CA GLY A 129 -24.67 1.12 25.15
C GLY A 129 -25.35 0.37 24.01
N SER A 130 -26.60 0.73 23.66
CA SER A 130 -27.38 0.10 22.59
C SER A 130 -27.32 0.93 21.31
N ASN A 131 -26.12 1.08 20.75
CA ASN A 131 -25.89 1.85 19.53
C ASN A 131 -25.02 1.04 18.54
N ASP A 132 -24.89 1.53 17.32
CA ASP A 132 -23.92 1.04 16.35
C ASP A 132 -22.49 1.45 16.74
N GLY A 133 -21.49 0.76 16.18
CA GLY A 133 -20.12 1.28 16.15
C GLY A 133 -19.97 2.42 15.15
N SER A 134 -18.75 2.93 15.03
CA SER A 134 -18.38 3.91 14.00
C SER A 134 -17.63 3.26 12.85
N ASP A 135 -17.75 3.83 11.65
CA ASP A 135 -16.97 3.39 10.50
C ASP A 135 -15.47 3.68 10.71
N GLY A 136 -14.61 2.89 10.07
CA GLY A 136 -13.18 3.16 9.96
C GLY A 136 -12.90 4.24 8.91
N GLY A 137 -11.86 5.03 9.13
CA GLY A 137 -11.38 6.01 8.15
C GLY A 137 -10.61 5.38 6.99
N ASP A 138 -10.68 6.03 5.83
CA ASP A 138 -9.86 5.71 4.67
C ASP A 138 -8.40 6.08 4.90
N THR A 139 -7.47 5.31 4.32
CA THR A 139 -6.08 5.71 4.17
C THR A 139 -5.83 6.17 2.74
N THR A 140 -5.39 7.41 2.55
CA THR A 140 -5.25 8.02 1.22
C THR A 140 -3.89 8.67 0.97
N LEU A 141 -3.50 8.70 -0.31
CA LEU A 141 -2.38 9.49 -0.84
C LEU A 141 -2.84 10.13 -2.15
N THR A 142 -2.61 11.43 -2.34
CA THR A 142 -2.76 12.06 -3.66
C THR A 142 -1.40 12.42 -4.24
N TYR A 143 -1.06 11.86 -5.40
CA TYR A 143 0.20 12.11 -6.09
C TYR A 143 -0.04 12.32 -7.59
N ASN A 144 0.50 13.41 -8.15
CA ASN A 144 0.31 13.80 -9.55
C ASN A 144 -1.15 13.84 -10.03
N GLY A 145 -2.08 14.19 -9.14
CA GLY A 145 -3.52 14.28 -9.44
C GLY A 145 -4.28 12.95 -9.34
N THR A 146 -3.61 11.84 -9.04
CA THR A 146 -4.25 10.55 -8.74
C THR A 146 -4.35 10.36 -7.23
N THR A 147 -5.55 10.03 -6.74
CA THR A 147 -5.78 9.67 -5.34
C THR A 147 -5.82 8.14 -5.21
N TYR A 148 -4.86 7.59 -4.49
CA TYR A 148 -4.83 6.19 -4.08
C TYR A 148 -5.60 6.07 -2.78
N THR A 149 -6.48 5.08 -2.70
CA THR A 149 -7.33 4.88 -1.51
C THR A 149 -7.29 3.42 -1.08
N ALA A 150 -7.03 3.20 0.20
CA ALA A 150 -7.34 1.99 0.90
C ALA A 150 -8.52 2.30 1.83
N GLY A 151 -9.74 1.94 1.42
CA GLY A 151 -10.96 2.34 2.11
C GLY A 151 -11.09 1.72 3.50
N GLY A 152 -11.74 2.44 4.41
CA GLY A 152 -12.08 1.98 5.74
C GLY A 152 -13.24 0.97 5.73
N GLY A 153 -13.31 0.13 6.76
CA GLY A 153 -14.39 -0.82 6.96
C GLY A 153 -15.63 -0.19 7.62
N ILE A 154 -16.81 -0.69 7.28
CA ILE A 154 -18.08 -0.24 7.83
C ILE A 154 -18.28 -0.77 9.25
N ALA A 155 -18.90 0.03 10.11
CA ALA A 155 -19.25 -0.31 11.47
C ALA A 155 -20.09 -1.59 11.58
N GLY A 156 -19.98 -2.22 12.75
CA GLY A 156 -20.96 -3.18 13.21
C GLY A 156 -22.19 -2.47 13.76
N VAL A 157 -23.39 -3.00 13.47
CA VAL A 157 -24.65 -2.44 14.00
C VAL A 157 -25.09 -3.15 15.27
N ASP A 158 -25.98 -2.49 16.01
CA ASP A 158 -26.65 -3.08 17.16
C ASP A 158 -27.57 -4.25 16.77
N ALA A 159 -27.88 -5.06 17.77
CA ALA A 159 -28.64 -6.29 17.59
C ALA A 159 -30.14 -6.10 17.29
N ALA A 160 -30.69 -4.88 17.42
CA ALA A 160 -32.11 -4.63 17.15
C ALA A 160 -32.39 -4.49 15.64
N GLN A 161 -31.36 -4.30 14.82
CA GLN A 161 -31.52 -4.07 13.40
C GLN A 161 -31.24 -5.33 12.58
N THR A 162 -32.22 -5.72 11.76
CA THR A 162 -31.93 -6.60 10.63
C THR A 162 -31.01 -5.86 9.68
N CYS A 163 -29.78 -6.34 9.59
CA CYS A 163 -28.76 -5.58 8.93
C CYS A 163 -28.42 -6.14 7.55
N TYR A 164 -28.81 -5.42 6.51
CA TYR A 164 -28.38 -5.70 5.14
C TYR A 164 -27.18 -4.80 4.81
N GLY A 165 -25.96 -5.31 4.99
CA GLY A 165 -24.73 -4.61 4.58
C GLY A 165 -23.92 -3.93 5.69
N CYS A 166 -24.13 -4.27 6.96
CA CYS A 166 -23.15 -3.95 8.01
C CYS A 166 -21.93 -4.83 7.88
N GLY A 167 -20.85 -4.35 8.48
CA GLY A 167 -19.60 -5.08 8.49
C GLY A 167 -18.99 -5.26 7.10
N VAL A 168 -19.42 -4.47 6.10
CA VAL A 168 -18.82 -4.47 4.76
C VAL A 168 -17.38 -3.98 4.86
N GLY A 169 -16.47 -4.72 4.23
CA GLY A 169 -15.07 -4.37 4.16
C GLY A 169 -14.83 -3.14 3.28
N GLY A 170 -13.74 -2.42 3.56
CA GLY A 170 -13.36 -1.27 2.77
C GLY A 170 -13.05 -1.63 1.31
N THR A 171 -13.15 -0.64 0.43
CA THR A 171 -12.78 -0.80 -1.00
C THR A 171 -11.45 -0.09 -1.30
N ALA A 172 -10.54 -0.76 -1.99
CA ALA A 172 -9.29 -0.16 -2.47
C ALA A 172 -9.42 0.29 -3.94
N THR A 173 -8.84 1.44 -4.28
CA THR A 173 -8.89 1.99 -5.65
C THR A 173 -7.55 2.57 -6.10
N ASN A 174 -7.34 2.56 -7.42
CA ASN A 174 -6.20 3.14 -8.13
C ASN A 174 -4.83 2.51 -7.81
N GLY A 175 -4.77 1.48 -6.95
CA GLY A 175 -3.56 0.69 -6.76
C GLY A 175 -3.27 -0.24 -7.93
N ASP A 176 -2.01 -0.62 -8.10
CA ASP A 176 -1.60 -1.73 -8.97
C ASP A 176 -2.19 -3.06 -8.48
N THR A 177 -2.34 -3.21 -7.16
CA THR A 177 -3.08 -4.29 -6.53
C THR A 177 -4.06 -3.71 -5.51
N ASN A 178 -5.35 -4.00 -5.71
CA ASN A 178 -6.44 -3.58 -4.82
C ASN A 178 -7.08 -4.83 -4.23
N THR A 179 -7.08 -4.94 -2.90
CA THR A 179 -7.75 -6.02 -2.18
C THR A 179 -8.81 -5.40 -1.28
N SER A 180 -10.07 -5.76 -1.48
CA SER A 180 -11.15 -5.34 -0.58
C SER A 180 -10.93 -5.87 0.82
N GLY A 181 -11.43 -5.15 1.81
CA GLY A 181 -11.55 -5.66 3.17
C GLY A 181 -12.48 -6.87 3.20
N ASN A 182 -12.34 -7.67 4.26
CA ASN A 182 -13.25 -8.77 4.51
C ASN A 182 -14.57 -8.22 5.03
N ASP A 183 -15.65 -8.56 4.33
CA ASP A 183 -17.01 -8.42 4.85
C ASP A 183 -17.18 -9.35 6.06
N LYS A 184 -17.96 -8.90 7.04
CA LYS A 184 -18.55 -9.79 8.04
C LYS A 184 -20.03 -9.95 7.84
N SER A 185 -20.45 -11.20 7.66
CA SER A 185 -21.78 -11.71 7.95
C SER A 185 -21.81 -12.43 9.30
N ALA A 186 -21.16 -11.87 10.33
CA ALA A 186 -21.05 -12.54 11.62
C ALA A 186 -22.33 -12.34 12.42
N GLU A 187 -23.33 -13.19 12.16
CA GLU A 187 -24.53 -13.36 13.01
C GLU A 187 -24.19 -13.81 14.46
N ASN A 188 -22.92 -14.09 14.77
CA ASN A 188 -22.44 -14.49 16.09
C ASN A 188 -21.08 -13.83 16.47
N GLY A 189 -21.03 -12.50 16.45
CA GLY A 189 -20.09 -11.65 17.21
C GLY A 189 -18.56 -11.84 17.07
N GLY A 190 -18.03 -12.65 16.15
CA GLY A 190 -16.57 -12.72 15.98
C GLY A 190 -15.93 -11.44 15.40
N ALA A 191 -14.60 -11.28 15.54
CA ALA A 191 -13.71 -10.33 14.84
C ALA A 191 -13.52 -10.61 13.35
N SER A 192 -13.41 -9.62 12.46
CA SER A 192 -12.89 -9.89 11.11
C SER A 192 -11.38 -10.08 11.20
N LEU A 193 -10.92 -11.28 10.85
CA LEU A 193 -9.48 -11.56 10.74
C LEU A 193 -8.99 -10.89 9.44
N GLY A 194 -8.84 -9.57 9.48
CA GLY A 194 -8.04 -8.84 8.49
C GLY A 194 -6.55 -9.09 8.74
N ASP A 195 -5.72 -8.89 7.71
CA ASP A 195 -4.30 -8.64 7.93
C ASP A 195 -4.19 -7.54 9.00
N SER A 196 -3.29 -7.67 9.97
CA SER A 196 -3.33 -7.00 11.29
C SER A 196 -3.47 -5.45 11.35
N ALA A 197 -3.53 -4.73 10.23
CA ALA A 197 -3.93 -3.33 10.17
C ALA A 197 -5.28 -3.17 9.46
N GLY A 198 -6.17 -2.40 10.07
CA GLY A 198 -7.54 -2.29 9.61
C GLY A 198 -8.45 -3.45 10.00
N ALA A 199 -8.10 -4.26 11.00
CA ALA A 199 -9.01 -5.31 11.47
C ALA A 199 -10.33 -4.68 11.97
N GLY A 200 -11.47 -5.25 11.59
CA GLY A 200 -12.76 -4.77 12.08
C GLY A 200 -12.97 -5.16 13.54
N GLY A 201 -13.62 -4.29 14.30
CA GLY A 201 -14.01 -4.54 15.69
C GLY A 201 -14.96 -5.72 15.84
N ASP A 202 -14.82 -6.42 16.95
CA ASP A 202 -15.59 -7.60 17.33
C ASP A 202 -17.00 -7.17 17.73
N GLY A 203 -17.99 -7.97 17.36
CA GLY A 203 -19.34 -7.81 17.89
C GLY A 203 -19.43 -8.36 19.31
N SER A 204 -20.41 -7.92 20.08
CA SER A 204 -20.64 -8.50 21.41
C SER A 204 -21.26 -9.89 21.29
N THR A 205 -20.49 -10.94 21.63
CA THR A 205 -20.89 -12.37 21.61
C THR A 205 -21.61 -12.84 22.87
N ASP A 206 -21.43 -12.14 23.98
CA ASP A 206 -21.99 -12.51 25.28
C ASP A 206 -22.99 -11.47 25.75
N HIS A 207 -23.90 -11.91 26.61
CA HIS A 207 -25.00 -11.17 27.22
C HIS A 207 -24.57 -10.00 28.15
N SER A 208 -23.42 -9.37 27.87
CA SER A 208 -23.00 -8.08 28.41
C SER A 208 -22.43 -7.24 27.28
N SER A 209 -22.73 -5.94 27.30
CA SER A 209 -22.25 -4.93 26.34
C SER A 209 -20.73 -4.66 26.38
N GLN A 210 -19.93 -5.65 26.79
CA GLN A 210 -18.54 -5.47 27.20
C GLN A 210 -17.53 -6.03 26.20
N ASN A 211 -17.96 -6.83 25.22
CA ASN A 211 -17.05 -7.56 24.34
C ASN A 211 -16.90 -6.95 22.94
N ASN A 212 -17.47 -5.77 22.69
CA ASN A 212 -17.16 -5.07 21.45
C ASN A 212 -15.77 -4.40 21.54
N THR A 213 -15.10 -4.31 20.40
CA THR A 213 -13.77 -3.69 20.27
C THR A 213 -13.79 -2.59 19.23
N ASP A 214 -12.87 -1.64 19.38
CA ASP A 214 -12.61 -0.63 18.37
C ASP A 214 -12.01 -1.31 17.13
N GLY A 215 -12.23 -0.72 15.95
CA GLY A 215 -11.52 -1.12 14.76
C GLY A 215 -10.03 -0.77 14.85
N GLY A 216 -9.20 -1.54 14.16
CA GLY A 216 -7.77 -1.23 14.03
C GLY A 216 -7.55 -0.02 13.13
N ASP A 217 -6.59 0.83 13.48
CA ASP A 217 -6.15 1.95 12.64
C ASP A 217 -5.62 1.45 11.30
N GLY A 218 -5.66 2.35 10.31
CA GLY A 218 -4.96 2.17 9.04
C GLY A 218 -3.44 2.25 9.23
N LYS A 219 -2.70 1.88 8.18
CA LYS A 219 -1.24 2.08 8.15
C LYS A 219 -0.71 2.23 6.74
N VAL A 220 0.51 2.75 6.64
CA VAL A 220 1.27 2.85 5.40
C VAL A 220 2.64 2.19 5.58
N ILE A 221 3.02 1.34 4.63
CA ILE A 221 4.36 0.74 4.54
C ILE A 221 4.99 1.22 3.23
N ILE A 222 6.18 1.80 3.32
CA ILE A 222 6.95 2.34 2.19
C ILE A 222 8.24 1.55 2.08
N SER A 223 8.52 0.92 0.94
CA SER A 223 9.73 0.12 0.68
C SER A 223 10.38 0.45 -0.66
#